data_AF-A0A183HMS1-F1
#
_entry.id   AF-A0A183HMS1-F1
#
_cell.length_a   1.000
_cell.length_b   1.000
_cell.length_c   1.000
_cell.angle_alpha   90.00
_cell.angle_beta   90.00
_cell.angle_gamma   90.00
#
_symmetry.space_group_name_H-M   'P 1'
#
loop_
_entity.id
_entity.type
_entity.pdbx_description
1 polymer ?
#
loop_
_entity_poly.entity_id
_entity_poly.type
_entity_poly.pdbx_seq_one_letter_code
_entity_poly.pdbx_strand_id
1 'polypeptide(L)'
;MAIKNLSYECIDAWKNKIQKETTRIYWVGNYYDNDVYDDTELSAETVDILVNKCANIFKGFQLKDRPVVLYLPNVLQLPIAVLAAFRIGLTVLPIVIIQIIN
;
A
#
# COMPACT_ATOMS: atom_id res chain seq x y z
N MET A 1 -14.31 22.26 -0.89
CA MET A 1 -14.22 20.83 -0.52
C MET A 1 -12.81 20.60 -0.01
N ALA A 2 -12.62 20.15 1.25
CA ALA A 2 -11.27 19.89 1.75
C ALA A 2 -10.70 18.67 1.00
N ILE A 3 -9.50 18.82 0.41
CA ILE A 3 -8.80 17.71 -0.23
C ILE A 3 -8.38 16.75 0.89
N LYS A 4 -9.09 15.62 1.04
CA LYS A 4 -8.74 14.59 2.01
C LYS A 4 -7.56 13.78 1.47
N ASN A 5 -6.48 13.70 2.24
CA ASN A 5 -5.36 12.82 1.93
C ASN A 5 -5.75 11.38 2.32
N LEU A 6 -5.91 10.50 1.34
CA LEU A 6 -6.35 9.12 1.60
C LEU A 6 -5.36 8.35 2.48
N SER A 7 -4.04 8.59 2.35
CA SER A 7 -3.05 7.96 3.23
C SER A 7 -3.22 8.37 4.69
N TYR A 8 -3.60 9.61 4.96
CA TYR A 8 -3.86 10.07 6.32
C TYR A 8 -5.06 9.35 6.93
N GLU A 9 -6.18 9.29 6.19
CA GLU A 9 -7.41 8.63 6.63
C GLU A 9 -7.21 7.12 6.86
N CYS A 10 -6.39 6.48 6.02
CA CYS A 10 -6.12 5.05 6.11
C CYS A 10 -5.08 4.66 7.16
N ILE A 11 -4.20 5.56 7.60
CA ILE A 11 -3.06 5.23 8.48
C ILE A 11 -3.04 6.13 9.71
N ASP A 12 -2.77 7.41 9.51
CA ASP A 12 -2.47 8.36 10.59
C ASP A 12 -3.69 8.60 11.50
N ALA A 13 -4.89 8.67 10.92
CA ALA A 13 -6.15 8.83 11.66
C ALA A 13 -6.45 7.69 12.65
N TRP A 14 -5.73 6.56 12.54
CA TRP A 14 -5.90 5.37 13.37
C TRP A 14 -4.80 5.16 14.40
N LYS A 15 -3.65 5.85 14.31
CA LYS A 15 -2.48 5.62 15.18
C LYS A 15 -2.78 5.61 16.68
N ASN A 16 -3.72 6.44 17.13
CA ASN A 16 -4.13 6.56 18.54
C ASN A 16 -5.46 5.85 18.85
N LYS A 17 -6.07 5.18 17.86
CA LYS A 17 -7.36 4.49 17.98
C LYS A 17 -7.22 2.98 18.07
N ILE A 18 -6.07 2.45 17.68
CA ILE A 18 -5.76 1.01 17.69
C ILE A 18 -4.36 0.76 18.25
N GLN A 19 -4.10 -0.48 18.67
CA GLN A 19 -2.76 -0.90 19.08
C GLN A 19 -1.83 -0.99 17.86
N LYS A 20 -0.53 -0.80 18.09
CA LYS A 20 0.48 -0.82 17.03
C LYS A 20 0.57 -2.18 16.34
N GLU A 21 0.31 -3.23 17.11
CA GLU A 21 0.38 -4.64 16.76
C GLU A 21 -0.88 -5.11 16.03
N THR A 22 -1.97 -4.31 16.03
CA THR A 22 -3.22 -4.66 15.34
C THR A 22 -2.95 -4.89 13.86
N THR A 23 -3.29 -6.07 13.34
CA THR A 23 -3.21 -6.41 11.91
C THR A 23 -4.10 -5.46 11.09
N ARG A 24 -3.52 -4.87 10.04
CA ARG A 24 -4.17 -3.91 9.14
C ARG A 24 -4.25 -4.38 7.70
N ILE A 25 -3.30 -5.20 7.28
CA ILE A 25 -3.30 -5.84 5.98
C ILE A 25 -3.03 -7.32 6.21
N TYR A 26 -3.99 -8.14 5.82
CA TYR A 26 -3.81 -9.56 5.59
C TYR A 26 -3.69 -9.75 4.09
N TRP A 27 -2.61 -10.36 3.62
CA TRP A 27 -2.42 -10.68 2.21
C TRP A 27 -2.21 -12.17 2.08
N VAL A 28 -2.95 -12.75 1.15
CA VAL A 28 -2.78 -14.12 0.70
C VAL A 28 -2.33 -14.07 -0.74
N GLY A 29 -1.20 -14.70 -1.01
CA GLY A 29 -0.61 -14.83 -2.31
C GLY A 29 -1.09 -16.08 -3.02
N ASN A 30 -0.11 -16.92 -3.38
CA ASN A 30 -0.31 -18.07 -4.23
C ASN A 30 -1.26 -19.10 -3.60
N TYR A 31 -2.40 -19.28 -4.26
CA TYR A 31 -3.28 -20.42 -4.09
C TYR A 31 -2.90 -21.48 -5.12
N TYR A 32 -2.36 -22.61 -4.66
CA TYR A 32 -2.15 -23.81 -5.48
C TYR A 32 -2.85 -24.98 -4.78
N ASP A 33 -3.49 -25.87 -5.54
CA ASP A 33 -4.09 -27.10 -5.01
C ASP A 33 -5.06 -26.91 -3.81
N ASN A 34 -5.73 -25.75 -3.76
CA ASN A 34 -6.61 -25.28 -2.66
C ASN A 34 -5.90 -24.95 -1.32
N ASP A 35 -4.56 -24.91 -1.32
CA ASP A 35 -3.74 -24.50 -0.18
C ASP A 35 -3.10 -23.13 -0.39
N VAL A 36 -2.86 -22.44 0.75
CA VAL A 36 -2.16 -21.16 0.82
C VAL A 36 -0.69 -21.43 1.12
N TYR A 37 0.19 -21.03 0.21
CA TYR A 37 1.63 -21.21 0.39
C TYR A 37 2.35 -19.93 0.81
N ASP A 38 1.79 -18.78 0.42
CA ASP A 38 2.33 -17.47 0.76
C ASP A 38 1.24 -16.63 1.40
N ASP A 39 1.38 -16.30 2.68
CA ASP A 39 0.55 -15.29 3.34
C ASP A 39 1.40 -14.38 4.22
N THR A 40 0.84 -13.22 4.55
CA THR A 40 1.49 -12.29 5.46
C THR A 40 0.49 -11.36 6.13
N GLU A 41 0.86 -10.97 7.35
CA GLU A 41 0.15 -10.00 8.16
C GLU A 41 1.04 -8.79 8.44
N LEU A 42 0.51 -7.61 8.13
CA LEU A 42 1.14 -6.35 8.52
C LEU A 42 0.37 -5.69 9.64
N SER A 43 1.06 -5.43 10.74
CA SER A 43 0.57 -4.61 11.84
C SER A 43 0.42 -3.15 11.43
N ALA A 44 -0.36 -2.37 12.19
CA ALA A 44 -0.54 -0.95 11.98
C ALA A 44 0.78 -0.16 11.96
N GLU A 45 1.69 -0.50 12.87
CA GLU A 45 3.04 0.08 12.90
C GLU A 45 3.84 -0.29 11.65
N THR A 46 3.78 -1.56 11.23
CA THR A 46 4.52 -2.02 10.04
C THR A 46 4.02 -1.35 8.77
N VAL A 47 2.69 -1.22 8.60
CA VAL A 47 2.09 -0.49 7.47
C VAL A 47 2.59 0.95 7.44
N ASP A 48 2.58 1.66 8.57
CA ASP A 48 3.06 3.04 8.62
C ASP A 48 4.54 3.17 8.25
N ILE A 49 5.39 2.28 8.79
CA ILE A 49 6.82 2.23 8.48
C ILE A 49 7.04 2.00 6.98
N LEU A 50 6.37 1.00 6.39
CA LEU A 50 6.54 0.67 4.98
C LEU A 50 6.07 1.80 4.06
N VAL A 51 4.92 2.40 4.35
CA VAL A 51 4.40 3.55 3.58
C VAL A 51 5.34 4.74 3.69
N ASN A 52 5.90 5.02 4.87
CA ASN A 52 6.88 6.10 5.05
C ASN A 52 8.20 5.83 4.30
N LYS A 53 8.70 4.58 4.32
CA LYS A 53 9.89 4.18 3.56
C LYS A 53 9.67 4.39 2.06
N CYS A 54 8.57 3.87 1.51
CA CYS A 54 8.23 4.05 0.10
C CYS A 54 8.03 5.53 -0.28
N ALA A 55 7.34 6.31 0.57
CA ALA A 55 7.10 7.72 0.33
C ALA A 55 8.43 8.51 0.26
N ASN A 56 9.40 8.18 1.10
CA ASN A 56 10.72 8.82 1.09
C ASN A 56 11.50 8.50 -0.21
N ILE A 57 11.38 7.27 -0.72
CA ILE A 57 11.95 6.92 -2.04
C ILE A 57 11.26 7.73 -3.14
N PHE A 58 9.94 7.83 -3.13
CA PHE A 58 9.20 8.61 -4.15
C PHE A 58 9.53 10.10 -4.13
N LYS A 59 9.76 10.70 -2.95
CA LYS A 59 10.27 12.07 -2.85
C LYS A 59 11.63 12.23 -3.54
N GLY A 60 12.50 11.23 -3.44
CA GLY A 60 13.82 11.22 -4.08
C GLY A 60 13.77 11.25 -5.61
N PHE A 61 12.70 10.73 -6.21
CA PHE A 61 12.52 10.75 -7.68
C PHE A 61 12.14 12.13 -8.24
N GLN A 62 11.87 13.12 -7.38
CA GLN A 62 11.48 14.49 -7.79
C GLN A 62 10.33 14.48 -8.81
N LEU A 63 9.40 13.54 -8.61
CA LEU A 63 8.19 13.42 -9.40
C LEU A 63 7.37 14.69 -9.13
N LYS A 64 7.28 15.56 -10.13
CA LYS A 64 6.41 16.76 -10.12
C LYS A 64 4.94 16.31 -10.09
N ASP A 65 4.03 17.09 -10.67
CA ASP A 65 2.61 16.71 -10.85
C ASP A 65 2.38 15.58 -11.88
N ARG A 66 3.38 14.72 -12.12
CA ARG A 66 3.26 13.59 -13.04
C ARG A 66 2.63 12.41 -12.31
N PRO A 67 1.63 11.73 -12.91
CA PRO A 67 1.06 10.54 -12.33
C PRO A 67 2.09 9.41 -12.29
N VAL A 68 2.08 8.63 -11.20
CA VAL A 68 2.88 7.41 -11.05
C VAL A 68 2.07 6.23 -11.57
N VAL A 69 2.62 5.46 -12.51
CA VAL A 69 2.02 4.20 -12.94
C VAL A 69 2.64 3.07 -12.11
N LEU A 70 1.82 2.31 -11.39
CA LEU A 70 2.24 1.13 -10.66
C LEU A 70 1.81 -0.10 -11.44
N TYR A 71 2.76 -0.77 -12.09
CA TYR A 71 2.53 -2.02 -12.80
C TYR A 71 2.97 -3.18 -11.92
N LEU A 72 2.07 -3.66 -11.06
CA LEU A 72 2.34 -4.71 -10.08
C LEU A 72 1.19 -5.74 -10.11
N PRO A 73 1.48 -7.03 -9.87
CA PRO A 73 0.44 -8.02 -9.58
C PRO A 73 -0.27 -7.69 -8.26
N ASN A 74 -1.28 -8.50 -7.89
CA ASN A 74 -1.99 -8.37 -6.60
C ASN A 74 -1.10 -8.83 -5.43
N VAL A 75 -0.05 -8.06 -5.13
CA VAL A 75 0.92 -8.30 -4.07
C VAL A 75 0.85 -7.21 -3.01
N LEU A 76 1.29 -7.53 -1.80
CA LEU A 76 1.27 -6.64 -0.63
C LEU A 76 1.88 -5.24 -0.91
N GLN A 77 2.89 -5.16 -1.77
CA GLN A 77 3.59 -3.93 -2.10
C GLN A 77 2.69 -2.93 -2.85
N LEU A 78 1.66 -3.40 -3.57
CA LEU A 78 0.76 -2.54 -4.34
C LEU A 78 0.00 -1.53 -3.45
N PRO A 79 -0.78 -1.94 -2.42
CA PRO A 79 -1.45 -0.98 -1.55
C PRO A 79 -0.46 -0.09 -0.78
N ILE A 80 0.70 -0.61 -0.39
CA ILE A 80 1.75 0.17 0.28
C ILE A 80 2.26 1.29 -0.64
N ALA A 81 2.57 0.99 -1.90
CA ALA A 81 3.04 1.96 -2.88
C ALA A 81 1.96 3.00 -3.23
N VAL A 82 0.70 2.59 -3.34
CA VAL A 82 -0.44 3.50 -3.56
C VAL A 82 -0.57 4.49 -2.40
N LEU A 83 -0.58 4.01 -1.15
CA LEU A 83 -0.66 4.87 0.02
C LEU A 83 0.57 5.80 0.13
N ALA A 84 1.76 5.31 -0.23
CA ALA A 84 2.98 6.11 -0.23
C ALA A 84 2.92 7.27 -1.22
N ALA A 85 2.38 7.04 -2.43
CA ALA A 85 2.16 8.08 -3.42
C ALA A 85 1.16 9.13 -2.90
N PHE A 86 0.01 8.69 -2.36
CA PHE A 86 -0.98 9.60 -1.79
C PHE A 86 -0.47 10.40 -0.60
N ARG A 87 0.37 9.81 0.26
CA ARG A 87 0.98 10.48 1.41
C ARG A 87 1.75 11.75 1.01
N ILE A 88 2.35 11.77 -0.17
CA ILE A 88 3.14 12.89 -0.67
C ILE A 88 2.41 13.71 -1.75
N GLY A 89 1.12 13.47 -1.95
CA GLY A 89 0.28 14.23 -2.87
C GLY A 89 0.42 13.83 -4.34
N LEU A 90 1.03 12.68 -4.64
CA LEU A 90 1.09 12.19 -6.02
C LEU A 90 -0.22 11.52 -6.44
N THR A 91 -0.53 11.67 -7.73
CA THR A 91 -1.58 10.88 -8.38
C THR A 91 -0.99 9.54 -8.80
N VAL A 92 -1.73 8.45 -8.62
CA VAL A 92 -1.28 7.10 -8.96
C VAL A 92 -2.31 6.38 -9.81
N LEU A 93 -1.83 5.64 -10.81
CA LEU A 93 -2.62 4.72 -11.63
C LEU A 93 -2.10 3.29 -11.39
N PRO A 94 -2.78 2.50 -10.54
CA PRO A 94 -2.44 1.09 -10.37
C PRO A 94 -2.96 0.29 -11.56
N ILE A 95 -2.08 -0.45 -12.22
CA ILE A 95 -2.40 -1.41 -13.27
C ILE A 95 -2.08 -2.80 -12.73
N VAL A 96 -3.13 -3.54 -12.40
CA VAL A 96 -3.02 -4.88 -11.83
C VAL A 96 -3.07 -5.91 -12.95
N ILE A 97 -2.04 -6.75 -13.04
CA ILE A 97 -2.08 -7.94 -13.88
C ILE A 97 -2.80 -9.02 -13.10
N ILE A 98 -4.00 -9.39 -13.54
CA ILE A 98 -4.65 -10.62 -13.09
C ILE A 98 -4.01 -11.74 -13.91
N GLN A 99 -3.15 -12.53 -13.30
CA GLN A 99 -2.85 -13.85 -13.87
C GLN A 99 -4.15 -14.65 -13.79
N ILE A 100 -4.78 -14.90 -14.93
CA ILE A 100 -5.83 -15.90 -15.04
C ILE A 100 -5.13 -17.23 -14.79
N ILE A 101 -5.23 -17.73 -13.56
CA ILE A 101 -4.84 -19.08 -13.23
C ILE A 101 -5.93 -19.96 -13.87
N ASN A 102 -5.58 -20.66 -14.95
CA ASN A 102 -6.42 -21.68 -15.57
C ASN A 102 -6.44 -22.96 -14.74
#